data_AF-A0A8T3NEZ1-F1
#
_entry.id   AF-A0A8T3NEZ1-F1
#
_cell.length_a   1.000
_cell.length_b   1.000
_cell.length_c   1.000
_cell.angle_alpha   90.00
_cell.angle_beta   90.00
_cell.angle_gamma   90.00
#
_symmetry.space_group_name_H-M   'P 1'
#
loop_
_entity.id
_entity.type
_entity.pdbx_description
1 polymer ?
#
loop_
_entity_poly.entity_id
_entity_poly.type
_entity_poly.pdbx_seq_one_letter_code
_entity_poly.pdbx_strand_id
1 'polypeptide(L)'
;MIYTTITRRGIDLEPLSSEERAFLARLEVLFRKRPDWDEFARAWGELGRAMLWKEGTVPVGHPVYRICQDLEMRLGITQGLVAPPDYRDQLVDLIEERFGSAYRFCQATGIDQGHLSRVLAGKKHFSQETFAHVLEALGVEIVLMDRAEVAERAWLDVGPVSRPEQGAMIPPQSG
;
A
#
# COMPACT_ATOMS: atom_id res chain seq x y z
N MET A 1 -10.68 12.61 -9.60
CA MET A 1 -9.20 12.56 -9.48
C MET A 1 -8.87 11.33 -8.66
N ILE A 2 -7.96 10.46 -9.10
CA ILE A 2 -7.67 9.20 -8.43
C ILE A 2 -6.32 9.28 -7.71
N TYR A 3 -6.28 8.87 -6.44
CA TYR A 3 -5.05 8.57 -5.70
C TYR A 3 -4.69 7.11 -5.88
N THR A 4 -3.43 6.80 -6.12
CA THR A 4 -2.95 5.41 -6.28
C THR A 4 -2.10 5.02 -5.08
N THR A 5 -2.54 4.00 -4.34
CA THR A 5 -1.79 3.45 -3.20
C THR A 5 -0.54 2.70 -3.67
N ILE A 6 0.35 2.37 -2.75
CA ILE A 6 1.55 1.56 -3.03
C ILE A 6 1.20 0.13 -3.49
N THR A 7 0.00 -0.35 -3.14
CA THR A 7 -0.59 -1.61 -3.62
C THR A 7 -1.35 -1.45 -4.93
N ARG A 8 -1.30 -0.27 -5.56
CA ARG A 8 -1.96 0.11 -6.83
C ARG A 8 -3.48 0.20 -6.77
N ARG A 9 -4.06 0.23 -5.58
CA ARG A 9 -5.48 0.51 -5.41
C ARG A 9 -5.77 1.96 -5.78
N GLY A 10 -6.82 2.18 -6.57
CA GLY A 10 -7.35 3.50 -6.86
C GLY A 10 -8.30 3.96 -5.75
N ILE A 11 -8.08 5.16 -5.22
CA ILE A 11 -9.00 5.83 -4.31
C ILE A 11 -9.55 7.05 -5.02
N ASP A 12 -10.86 7.05 -5.28
CA ASP A 12 -11.52 8.22 -5.85
C ASP A 12 -11.58 9.36 -4.83
N LEU A 13 -10.99 10.49 -5.21
CA LEU A 13 -10.96 11.68 -4.39
C LEU A 13 -12.10 12.63 -4.71
N GLU A 14 -12.92 12.39 -5.74
CA GLU A 14 -14.05 13.25 -6.09
C GLU A 14 -15.09 13.37 -4.97
N PRO A 15 -15.45 12.29 -4.23
CA PRO A 15 -16.42 12.38 -3.14
C PRO A 15 -15.94 13.16 -1.91
N LEU A 16 -14.64 13.50 -1.82
CA LEU A 16 -14.08 14.17 -0.65
C LEU A 16 -14.60 15.60 -0.49
N SER A 17 -14.99 15.92 0.74
CA SER A 17 -15.34 17.26 1.18
C SER A 17 -14.13 18.22 1.13
N SER A 18 -14.42 19.51 1.21
CA SER A 18 -13.38 20.55 1.28
C SER A 18 -12.50 20.43 2.53
N GLU A 19 -13.07 20.02 3.67
CA GLU A 19 -12.34 19.80 4.93
C GLU A 19 -11.35 18.62 4.81
N GLU A 20 -11.77 17.53 4.19
CA GLU A 20 -10.93 16.36 3.95
C GLU A 20 -9.79 16.66 2.97
N ARG A 21 -10.08 17.41 1.90
CA ARG A 21 -9.03 17.86 0.97
C ARG A 21 -8.03 18.77 1.65
N ALA A 22 -8.49 19.67 2.52
CA ALA A 22 -7.60 20.54 3.30
C ALA A 22 -6.73 19.75 4.28
N PHE A 23 -7.29 18.71 4.92
CA PHE A 23 -6.53 17.77 5.73
C PHE A 23 -5.45 17.05 4.91
N LEU A 24 -5.80 16.48 3.76
CA LEU A 24 -4.86 15.78 2.88
C LEU A 24 -3.74 16.70 2.37
N ALA A 25 -4.05 17.97 2.04
CA ALA A 25 -3.04 18.93 1.64
C ALA A 25 -2.02 19.23 2.77
N ARG A 26 -2.47 19.32 4.03
CA ARG A 26 -1.57 19.48 5.19
C ARG A 26 -0.74 18.23 5.44
N LEU A 27 -1.36 17.06 5.30
CA LEU A 27 -0.70 15.78 5.45
C LEU A 27 0.40 15.59 4.38
N GLU A 28 0.14 16.01 3.14
CA GLU A 28 1.12 15.98 2.07
C GLU A 28 2.33 16.88 2.38
N VAL A 29 2.10 18.09 2.90
CA VAL A 29 3.18 18.97 3.35
C VAL A 29 4.02 18.31 4.44
N LEU A 30 3.38 17.63 5.40
CA LEU A 30 4.08 16.88 6.44
C LEU A 30 4.91 15.74 5.85
N PHE A 31 4.30 14.92 4.98
CA PHE A 31 4.95 13.77 4.34
C PHE A 31 6.19 14.19 3.54
N ARG A 32 6.11 15.31 2.81
CA ARG A 32 7.24 15.84 2.02
C ARG A 32 8.45 16.25 2.86
N LYS A 33 8.28 16.52 4.16
CA LYS A 33 9.40 16.79 5.08
C LYS A 33 10.18 15.53 5.45
N ARG A 34 9.67 14.34 5.11
CA ARG A 34 10.23 13.03 5.46
C ARG A 34 10.58 12.91 6.96
N PRO A 35 9.61 13.17 7.87
CA PRO A 35 9.82 12.95 9.29
C PRO A 35 10.11 11.46 9.58
N ASP A 36 10.50 11.12 10.81
CA ASP A 36 10.58 9.73 11.22
C ASP A 36 9.21 9.04 11.13
N TRP A 37 9.19 7.73 10.84
CA TRP A 37 7.95 6.97 10.65
C TRP A 37 6.98 7.11 11.84
N ASP A 38 7.47 6.95 13.08
CA ASP A 38 6.68 7.09 14.30
C ASP A 38 6.18 8.54 14.52
N GLU A 39 7.00 9.52 14.15
CA GLU A 39 6.62 10.93 14.22
C GLU A 39 5.47 11.22 13.25
N PHE A 40 5.57 10.71 12.02
CA PHE A 40 4.51 10.83 11.03
C PHE A 40 3.21 10.19 11.50
N ALA A 41 3.28 8.93 11.97
CA ALA A 41 2.14 8.15 12.45
C ALA A 41 1.36 8.89 13.54
N ARG A 42 2.09 9.44 14.52
CA ARG A 42 1.52 10.26 15.59
C ARG A 42 0.93 11.57 15.07
N ALA A 43 1.68 12.29 14.23
CA ALA A 43 1.30 13.61 13.75
C ALA A 43 0.04 13.60 12.90
N TRP A 44 -0.13 12.65 11.97
CA TRP A 44 -1.37 12.59 11.18
C TRP A 44 -2.56 12.16 12.03
N GLY A 45 -2.35 11.30 13.03
CA GLY A 45 -3.37 10.94 14.01
C GLY A 45 -3.87 12.14 14.83
N GLU A 46 -2.94 12.99 15.31
CA GLU A 46 -3.25 14.25 16.00
C GLU A 46 -3.97 15.25 15.08
N LEU A 47 -3.45 15.44 13.85
CA LEU A 47 -4.05 16.32 12.85
C LEU A 47 -5.49 15.88 12.52
N GLY A 48 -5.71 14.58 12.38
CA GLY A 48 -7.02 14.04 12.02
C GLY A 48 -8.03 14.19 13.16
N ARG A 49 -7.63 14.00 14.42
CA ARG A 49 -8.47 14.32 15.59
C ARG A 49 -8.83 15.80 15.66
N ALA A 50 -7.89 16.69 15.34
CA ALA A 50 -8.11 18.14 15.38
C ALA A 50 -9.03 18.64 14.26
N MET A 51 -9.03 17.99 13.10
CA MET A 51 -9.76 18.46 11.91
C MET A 51 -11.00 17.63 11.59
N LEU A 52 -10.88 16.29 11.56
CA LEU A 52 -11.90 15.41 10.97
C LEU A 52 -12.63 14.56 12.02
N TRP A 53 -11.91 13.97 12.98
CA TRP A 53 -12.43 12.94 13.89
C TRP A 53 -12.79 13.52 15.25
N LYS A 54 -13.82 14.38 15.25
CA LYS A 54 -14.26 15.18 16.42
C LYS A 54 -14.69 14.32 17.63
N GLU A 55 -15.03 13.05 17.44
CA GLU A 55 -15.47 12.12 18.50
C GLU A 55 -14.55 10.89 18.67
N GLY A 56 -13.29 10.98 18.24
CA GLY A 56 -12.25 10.02 18.60
C GLY A 56 -12.27 8.69 17.85
N THR A 57 -13.33 8.34 17.13
CA THR A 57 -13.33 7.16 16.26
C THR A 57 -12.69 7.50 14.92
N VAL A 58 -11.54 6.90 14.65
CA VAL A 58 -10.90 6.95 13.34
C VAL A 58 -11.65 6.00 12.42
N PRO A 59 -12.25 6.46 11.31
CA PRO A 59 -13.09 5.64 10.47
C PRO A 59 -12.23 4.71 9.60
N VAL A 60 -11.88 3.55 10.15
CA VAL A 60 -11.13 2.48 9.45
C VAL A 60 -11.93 2.07 8.21
N GLY A 61 -11.38 2.36 7.03
CA GLY A 61 -12.04 2.16 5.73
C GLY A 61 -12.42 3.45 4.99
N HIS A 62 -12.36 4.61 5.66
CA HIS A 62 -12.57 5.89 5.01
C HIS A 62 -11.42 6.22 4.03
N PRO A 63 -11.70 6.79 2.83
CA PRO A 63 -10.67 7.13 1.84
C PRO A 63 -9.48 7.91 2.41
N VAL A 64 -9.76 8.95 3.21
CA VAL A 64 -8.72 9.76 3.86
C VAL A 64 -7.83 8.92 4.80
N TYR A 65 -8.43 8.04 5.60
CA TYR A 65 -7.67 7.18 6.51
C TYR A 65 -6.75 6.23 5.74
N ARG A 66 -7.24 5.64 4.65
CA ARG A 66 -6.42 4.78 3.79
C ARG A 66 -5.25 5.52 3.16
N ILE A 67 -5.44 6.78 2.75
CA ILE A 67 -4.34 7.62 2.24
C ILE A 67 -3.31 7.88 3.35
N CYS A 68 -3.73 8.15 4.59
CA CYS A 68 -2.79 8.29 5.70
C CYS A 68 -1.94 7.04 5.90
N GLN A 69 -2.56 5.85 5.94
CA GLN A 69 -1.86 4.59 6.08
C GLN A 69 -0.90 4.34 4.91
N ASP A 70 -1.32 4.65 3.68
CA ASP A 70 -0.48 4.50 2.50
C ASP A 70 0.78 5.38 2.58
N LEU A 71 0.63 6.65 2.95
CA LEU A 71 1.76 7.57 3.14
C LEU A 71 2.68 7.12 4.29
N GLU A 72 2.10 6.65 5.39
CA GLU A 72 2.85 6.11 6.52
C GLU A 72 3.67 4.86 6.11
N MET A 73 3.07 3.92 5.37
CA MET A 73 3.77 2.74 4.85
C MET A 73 4.91 3.13 3.89
N ARG A 74 4.66 4.07 2.96
CA ARG A 74 5.70 4.58 2.03
C ARG A 74 6.91 5.13 2.79
N LEU A 75 6.66 5.85 3.88
CA LEU A 75 7.71 6.39 4.74
C LEU A 75 8.48 5.28 5.45
N GLY A 76 7.76 4.32 6.06
CA GLY A 76 8.37 3.16 6.72
C GLY A 76 9.23 2.32 5.77
N ILE A 77 8.77 2.10 4.53
CA ILE A 77 9.53 1.41 3.48
C ILE A 77 10.78 2.20 3.10
N THR A 78 10.65 3.52 2.90
CA THR A 78 11.78 4.39 2.55
C THR A 78 12.85 4.41 3.65
N GLN A 79 12.44 4.28 4.91
CA GLN A 79 13.34 4.23 6.07
C GLN A 79 13.85 2.82 6.38
N GLY A 80 13.41 1.79 5.65
CA GLY A 80 13.80 0.39 5.87
C GLY A 80 13.18 -0.24 7.12
N LEU A 81 12.14 0.37 7.69
CA LEU A 81 11.43 -0.10 8.88
C LEU A 81 10.29 -1.07 8.53
N VAL A 82 9.75 -0.96 7.31
CA VAL A 82 8.63 -1.76 6.82
C VAL A 82 9.04 -2.44 5.50
N ALA A 83 8.68 -3.72 5.34
CA ALA A 83 8.92 -4.42 4.08
C ALA A 83 8.01 -3.86 2.97
N PRO A 84 8.49 -3.76 1.71
CA PRO A 84 7.62 -3.42 0.59
C PRO A 84 6.46 -4.42 0.46
N PRO A 85 5.28 -3.98 -0.02
CA PRO A 85 4.15 -4.87 -0.21
C PRO A 85 4.46 -5.98 -1.21
N ASP A 86 3.89 -7.15 -1.00
CA ASP A 86 3.95 -8.27 -1.92
C ASP A 86 2.60 -8.51 -2.63
N TYR A 87 2.52 -9.57 -3.43
CA TYR A 87 1.30 -9.88 -4.17
C TYR A 87 0.08 -10.17 -3.27
N ARG A 88 0.30 -10.60 -2.02
CA ARG A 88 -0.77 -10.90 -1.05
C ARG A 88 -1.43 -9.64 -0.57
N ASP A 89 -0.66 -8.57 -0.34
CA ASP A 89 -1.22 -7.26 0.01
C ASP A 89 -2.13 -6.76 -1.12
N GLN A 90 -1.69 -6.93 -2.37
CA GLN A 90 -2.52 -6.60 -3.55
C GLN A 90 -3.78 -7.48 -3.63
N LEU A 91 -3.67 -8.78 -3.32
CA LEU A 91 -4.85 -9.66 -3.27
C LEU A 91 -5.87 -9.20 -2.21
N VAL A 92 -5.42 -8.76 -1.03
CA VAL A 92 -6.31 -8.24 0.01
C VAL A 92 -7.10 -7.05 -0.53
N ASP A 93 -6.41 -6.08 -1.13
CA ASP A 93 -7.04 -4.88 -1.68
C ASP A 93 -8.03 -5.21 -2.80
N LEU A 94 -7.64 -6.07 -3.75
CA LEU A 94 -8.51 -6.49 -4.86
C LEU A 94 -9.76 -7.24 -4.38
N ILE A 95 -9.61 -8.10 -3.37
CA ILE A 95 -10.72 -8.82 -2.75
C ILE A 95 -11.68 -7.85 -2.07
N GLU A 96 -11.16 -6.90 -1.29
CA GLU A 96 -11.98 -5.91 -0.61
C GLU A 96 -12.68 -4.99 -1.61
N GLU A 97 -12.00 -4.56 -2.67
CA GLU A 97 -12.57 -3.70 -3.70
C GLU A 97 -13.70 -4.39 -4.47
N ARG A 98 -13.49 -5.64 -4.92
CA ARG A 98 -14.44 -6.33 -5.81
C ARG A 98 -15.55 -7.06 -5.07
N PHE A 99 -15.27 -7.55 -3.86
CA PHE A 99 -16.22 -8.39 -3.11
C PHE A 99 -16.61 -7.78 -1.76
N GLY A 100 -15.96 -6.70 -1.32
CA GLY A 100 -16.21 -6.05 -0.02
C GLY A 100 -15.60 -6.79 1.18
N SER A 101 -15.35 -8.09 1.07
CA SER A 101 -14.66 -8.86 2.11
C SER A 101 -14.12 -10.20 1.61
N ALA A 102 -13.12 -10.74 2.30
CA ALA A 102 -12.61 -12.09 2.06
C ALA A 102 -13.69 -13.17 2.22
N TYR A 103 -14.63 -12.98 3.16
CA TYR A 103 -15.74 -13.90 3.34
C TYR A 103 -16.65 -13.95 2.10
N ARG A 104 -17.06 -12.79 1.59
CA ARG A 104 -17.90 -12.70 0.37
C ARG A 104 -17.18 -13.25 -0.85
N PHE A 105 -15.88 -13.00 -0.96
CA PHE A 105 -15.05 -13.59 -1.99
C PHE A 105 -15.03 -15.12 -1.93
N CYS A 106 -14.80 -15.71 -0.75
CA CYS A 106 -14.83 -17.18 -0.58
C CYS A 106 -16.19 -17.77 -0.93
N GLN A 107 -17.29 -17.12 -0.50
CA GLN A 107 -18.65 -17.56 -0.82
C GLN A 107 -18.93 -17.52 -2.33
N ALA A 108 -18.44 -16.50 -3.02
CA ALA A 108 -18.67 -16.33 -4.46
C ALA A 108 -17.83 -17.28 -5.33
N THR A 109 -16.63 -17.66 -4.87
CA THR A 109 -15.64 -18.41 -5.66
C THR A 109 -15.52 -19.88 -5.26
N GLY A 110 -16.06 -20.27 -4.11
CA GLY A 110 -15.88 -21.60 -3.54
C GLY A 110 -14.47 -21.84 -2.96
N ILE A 111 -13.62 -20.80 -2.89
CA ILE A 111 -12.29 -20.91 -2.28
C ILE A 111 -12.43 -21.11 -0.77
N ASP A 112 -11.69 -22.08 -0.23
CA ASP A 112 -11.69 -22.35 1.21
C ASP A 112 -11.16 -21.14 2.01
N GLN A 113 -11.98 -20.66 2.95
CA GLN A 113 -11.66 -19.50 3.78
C GLN A 113 -10.41 -19.73 4.64
N GLY A 114 -10.23 -20.94 5.17
CA GLY A 114 -9.06 -21.30 5.96
C GLY A 114 -7.78 -21.35 5.13
N HIS A 115 -7.88 -21.73 3.86
CA HIS A 115 -6.78 -21.72 2.91
C HIS A 115 -6.40 -20.29 2.51
N LEU A 116 -7.38 -19.48 2.09
CA LEU A 116 -7.16 -18.07 1.76
C LEU A 116 -6.50 -17.32 2.92
N SER A 117 -7.03 -17.46 4.14
CA SER A 117 -6.47 -16.80 5.33
C SER A 117 -4.99 -17.16 5.55
N ARG A 118 -4.62 -18.43 5.38
CA ARG A 118 -3.22 -18.87 5.52
C ARG A 118 -2.32 -18.33 4.40
N VAL A 119 -2.83 -18.21 3.18
CA VAL A 119 -2.06 -17.63 2.06
C VAL A 119 -1.83 -16.15 2.28
N LEU A 120 -2.87 -15.39 2.64
CA LEU A 120 -2.77 -13.95 2.92
C LEU A 120 -1.85 -13.67 4.11
N ALA A 121 -1.82 -14.55 5.11
CA ALA A 121 -0.89 -14.46 6.23
C ALA A 121 0.54 -14.96 5.91
N GLY A 122 0.84 -15.29 4.65
CA GLY A 122 2.17 -15.79 4.23
C GLY A 122 2.51 -17.20 4.71
N LYS A 123 1.58 -17.92 5.34
CA LYS A 123 1.79 -19.27 5.90
C LYS A 123 1.67 -20.39 4.86
N LYS A 124 1.09 -20.08 3.70
CA LYS A 124 0.91 -21.00 2.57
C LYS A 124 1.02 -20.26 1.24
N HIS A 125 1.11 -21.04 0.17
CA HIS A 125 0.97 -20.57 -1.19
C HIS A 125 -0.21 -21.30 -1.85
N PHE A 126 -0.88 -20.63 -2.77
CA PHE A 126 -1.81 -21.29 -3.66
C PHE A 126 -1.06 -22.27 -4.56
N SER A 127 -1.74 -23.35 -4.98
CA SER A 127 -1.31 -24.06 -6.18
C SER A 127 -1.47 -23.14 -7.39
N GLN A 128 -0.76 -23.43 -8.49
CA GLN A 128 -0.88 -22.65 -9.72
C GLN A 128 -2.33 -22.59 -10.21
N GLU A 129 -3.06 -23.71 -10.16
CA GLU A 129 -4.46 -23.81 -10.55
C GLU A 129 -5.37 -22.94 -9.67
N THR A 130 -5.23 -23.04 -8.33
CA THR A 130 -6.03 -22.21 -7.42
C THR A 130 -5.70 -20.73 -7.59
N PHE A 131 -4.43 -20.39 -7.83
CA PHE A 131 -4.04 -19.00 -8.03
C PHE A 131 -4.62 -18.44 -9.34
N ALA A 132 -4.61 -19.21 -10.42
CA ALA A 132 -5.25 -18.82 -11.67
C ALA A 132 -6.76 -18.58 -11.48
N HIS A 133 -7.45 -19.48 -10.76
CA HIS A 133 -8.87 -19.31 -10.45
C HIS A 133 -9.13 -18.07 -9.58
N VAL A 134 -8.28 -17.80 -8.58
CA VAL A 134 -8.35 -16.56 -7.78
C VAL A 134 -8.27 -15.33 -8.68
N LEU A 135 -7.31 -15.29 -9.60
CA LEU A 135 -7.07 -14.15 -10.47
C LEU A 135 -8.18 -13.95 -11.50
N GLU A 136 -8.74 -15.03 -12.05
CA GLU A 136 -9.90 -14.99 -12.93
C GLU A 136 -11.14 -14.44 -12.20
N ALA A 137 -11.42 -14.92 -10.99
CA ALA A 137 -12.51 -14.40 -10.18
C ALA A 137 -12.31 -12.92 -9.80
N LEU A 138 -11.05 -12.53 -9.61
CA LEU A 138 -10.63 -11.16 -9.41
C LEU A 138 -10.45 -10.41 -10.73
N GLY A 139 -10.80 -10.95 -11.91
CA GLY A 139 -10.61 -10.32 -13.22
C GLY A 139 -9.29 -9.57 -13.37
N VAL A 140 -8.18 -10.22 -13.01
CA VAL A 140 -6.81 -9.71 -13.13
C VAL A 140 -5.99 -10.66 -14.00
N GLU A 141 -5.16 -10.09 -14.88
CA GLU A 141 -4.24 -10.86 -15.72
C GLU A 141 -2.83 -10.86 -15.11
N ILE A 142 -2.12 -11.99 -15.25
CA ILE A 142 -0.69 -12.05 -14.93
C ILE A 142 0.08 -11.56 -16.15
N VAL A 143 0.93 -10.57 -15.93
CA VAL A 143 1.93 -10.14 -16.92
C VAL A 143 3.29 -10.65 -16.45
N LEU A 144 3.98 -11.39 -17.31
CA LEU A 144 5.38 -11.73 -17.11
C LEU A 144 6.22 -10.50 -17.45
N MET A 145 7.04 -10.06 -16.52
CA MET A 145 7.88 -8.88 -16.66
C MET A 145 9.32 -9.23 -16.32
N ASP A 146 10.26 -8.53 -16.96
CA ASP A 146 11.67 -8.71 -16.65
C ASP A 146 12.00 -8.13 -15.27
N ARG A 147 12.90 -8.78 -14.53
CA ARG A 147 13.20 -8.38 -13.14
C ARG A 147 13.69 -6.93 -13.04
N ALA A 148 14.41 -6.46 -14.06
CA ALA A 148 14.87 -5.08 -14.14
C ALA A 148 13.70 -4.09 -14.27
N GLU A 149 12.69 -4.41 -15.08
CA GLU A 149 11.49 -3.59 -15.26
C GLU A 149 10.63 -3.58 -13.99
N VAL A 150 10.55 -4.70 -13.27
CA VAL A 150 9.86 -4.78 -11.98
C VAL A 150 10.51 -3.83 -10.97
N ALA A 151 11.84 -3.82 -10.89
CA ALA A 151 12.55 -2.91 -10.01
C ALA A 151 12.24 -1.45 -10.37
N GLU A 152 12.36 -1.08 -11.64
CA GLU A 152 12.08 0.29 -12.13
C GLU A 152 10.65 0.74 -11.82
N ARG A 153 9.65 -0.12 -12.03
CA ARG A 153 8.24 0.17 -11.69
C ARG A 153 8.00 0.27 -10.19
N ALA A 154 8.60 -0.62 -9.41
CA ALA A 154 8.51 -0.56 -7.95
C ALA A 154 9.07 0.76 -7.41
N TRP A 155 10.15 1.29 -7.99
CA TRP A 155 10.74 2.58 -7.63
C TRP A 155 9.82 3.78 -7.94
N LEU A 156 9.15 3.78 -9.08
CA LEU A 156 8.15 4.81 -9.42
C LEU A 156 6.99 4.80 -8.42
N ASP A 157 6.61 3.61 -7.95
CA ASP A 157 5.50 3.41 -7.02
C ASP A 157 5.81 3.83 -5.57
N VAL A 158 7.07 4.06 -5.17
CA VAL A 158 7.44 4.58 -3.82
C VAL A 158 7.66 6.10 -3.78
N GLY A 159 7.69 6.76 -4.95
CA GLY A 159 8.07 8.18 -5.08
C GLY A 159 9.59 8.39 -5.18
N PRO A 160 10.08 9.53 -5.74
CA PRO A 160 11.50 9.72 -6.02
C PRO A 160 12.32 9.80 -4.73
N VAL A 161 13.04 8.72 -4.44
CA VAL A 161 14.16 8.68 -3.51
C VAL A 161 15.42 8.60 -4.36
N SER A 162 16.36 9.53 -4.16
CA SER A 162 17.67 9.46 -4.79
C SER A 162 18.24 8.05 -4.61
N ARG A 163 18.62 7.43 -5.73
CA ARG A 163 19.35 6.16 -5.75
C ARG A 163 20.43 6.24 -4.66
N PRO A 164 20.58 5.26 -3.75
CA PRO A 164 21.83 5.18 -2.99
C PRO A 164 22.92 5.14 -4.06
N GLU A 165 23.80 6.14 -4.06
CA GLU A 165 24.94 6.17 -4.96
C GLU A 165 25.60 4.79 -4.84
N GLN A 166 25.64 4.05 -5.95
CA GLN A 166 26.43 2.84 -6.02
C GLN A 166 27.82 3.24 -5.53
N GLY A 167 28.21 2.66 -4.39
CA GLY A 167 29.40 3.07 -3.67
C GLY A 167 30.55 3.25 -4.65
N ALA A 168 31.16 4.43 -4.63
CA ALA A 168 32.43 4.67 -5.26
C ALA A 168 33.35 3.52 -4.83
N MET A 169 33.71 2.66 -5.78
CA MET A 169 34.87 1.79 -5.68
C MET A 169 36.04 2.69 -5.28
N ILE A 170 36.44 2.61 -4.01
CA ILE A 170 37.73 3.14 -3.57
C ILE A 170 38.76 2.28 -4.31
N PRO A 171 39.56 2.84 -5.24
CA PRO A 171 40.59 2.07 -5.90
C PRO A 171 41.61 1.61 -4.84
N PRO A 172 42.18 0.41 -4.99
CA PRO A 172 43.19 -0.09 -4.06
C PRO A 172 44.38 0.88 -4.05
N GLN A 173 44.67 1.42 -2.87
CA GLN A 173 45.92 2.13 -2.60
C GLN A 173 47.05 1.10 -2.78
N SER A 174 47.84 1.27 -3.84
CA SER A 174 49.07 0.52 -4.02
C SER A 174 50.12 1.07 -3.05
N GLY A 175 50.50 0.27 -2.08
CA GLY A 175 51.62 0.47 -1.16
C GLY A 175 52.36 -0.85 -0.98
#